data_AF-A0A521S190-F1
#
_entry.id   AF-A0A521S190-F1
#
_cell.length_a   1.000
_cell.length_b   1.000
_cell.length_c   1.000
_cell.angle_alpha   90.00
_cell.angle_beta   90.00
_cell.angle_gamma   90.00
#
_symmetry.space_group_name_H-M   'P 1'
#
loop_
_entity.id
_entity.type
_entity.pdbx_description
1 polymer ?
#
loop_
_entity_poly.entity_id
_entity_poly.type
_entity_poly.pdbx_seq_one_letter_code
_entity_poly.pdbx_strand_id
1 'polypeptide(L)'
;MLRRAEVRPIFGIHPGLILAFLDVIGLAIALYLSVVELGGGVPACGPLKGCETVAQSEYAWINGIPVAVYGVGLSLILLTFAIAWWRTNLYGLLLAHYGLSLAGVIFEVYFLYMQIAVIKAVCVWCTSYGLSLILRFVIALIVWLRQPRPVDEPA
;
A
#
# COMPACT_ATOMS: atom_id res chain seq x y z
N MET A 1 20.46 6.66 17.62
CA MET A 1 20.83 7.83 16.80
C MET A 1 19.79 8.01 15.70
N LEU A 2 18.99 9.08 15.77
CA LEU A 2 17.97 9.39 14.76
C LEU A 2 18.62 10.10 13.56
N ARG A 3 19.02 9.35 12.53
CA ARG A 3 19.60 9.92 11.30
C ARG A 3 18.50 10.62 10.49
N ARG A 4 18.63 11.93 10.33
CA ARG A 4 17.80 12.73 9.41
C ARG A 4 18.37 12.62 8.00
N ALA A 5 17.52 12.47 7.00
CA ALA A 5 17.92 12.43 5.61
C ALA A 5 17.81 13.82 4.96
N GLU A 6 18.70 14.12 4.03
CA GLU A 6 18.61 15.32 3.20
C GLU A 6 17.59 15.08 2.08
N VAL A 7 16.35 15.55 2.29
CA VAL A 7 15.24 15.28 1.36
C VAL A 7 15.25 16.26 0.20
N ARG A 8 15.56 15.75 -1.00
CA ARG A 8 15.41 16.50 -2.24
C ARG A 8 13.95 16.45 -2.70
N PRO A 9 13.28 17.59 -2.89
CA PRO A 9 11.90 17.62 -3.34
C PRO A 9 11.78 17.04 -4.75
N ILE A 10 10.69 16.30 -4.99
CA ILE A 10 10.31 15.81 -6.32
C ILE A 10 9.30 16.81 -6.89
N PHE A 11 9.62 17.46 -8.00
CA PHE A 11 8.77 18.51 -8.61
C PHE A 11 8.39 19.64 -7.64
N GLY A 12 9.25 19.97 -6.66
CA GLY A 12 8.96 20.99 -5.64
C GLY A 12 8.09 20.51 -4.46
N ILE A 13 7.63 19.25 -4.47
CA ILE A 13 6.82 18.64 -3.41
C ILE A 13 7.66 17.68 -2.57
N HIS A 14 7.45 17.68 -1.26
CA HIS A 14 8.09 16.72 -0.37
C HIS A 14 7.59 15.30 -0.70
N PRO A 15 8.47 14.31 -0.96
CA PRO A 15 8.03 12.97 -1.38
C PRO A 15 7.12 12.27 -0.36
N GLY A 16 7.26 12.58 0.93
CA GLY A 16 6.35 12.10 1.97
C GLY A 16 4.88 12.49 1.76
N LEU A 17 4.58 13.63 1.13
CA LEU A 17 3.20 14.01 0.78
C LEU A 17 2.66 13.18 -0.39
N ILE A 18 3.52 12.84 -1.36
CA ILE A 18 3.16 11.96 -2.48
C ILE A 18 2.81 10.56 -1.94
N LEU A 19 3.65 10.03 -1.04
CA LEU A 19 3.39 8.77 -0.36
C LEU A 19 2.08 8.83 0.44
N ALA A 20 1.90 9.86 1.27
CA ALA A 20 0.68 10.02 2.06
C ALA A 20 -0.59 10.09 1.19
N PHE A 21 -0.54 10.75 0.03
CA PHE A 21 -1.66 10.78 -0.91
C PHE A 21 -1.98 9.39 -1.47
N LEU A 22 -0.97 8.63 -1.89
CA LEU A 22 -1.14 7.25 -2.34
C LEU A 22 -1.64 6.34 -1.20
N ASP A 23 -1.17 6.57 0.04
CA ASP A 23 -1.60 5.86 1.24
C ASP A 23 -3.09 6.08 1.51
N VAL A 24 -3.58 7.32 1.39
CA VAL A 24 -5.01 7.66 1.49
C VAL A 24 -5.84 6.97 0.40
N ILE A 25 -5.36 6.91 -0.85
CA ILE A 25 -6.09 6.23 -1.94
C ILE A 25 -6.32 4.76 -1.61
N GLY A 26 -5.26 4.01 -1.29
CA GLY A 26 -5.43 2.60 -0.96
C GLY A 26 -6.15 2.38 0.37
N LEU A 27 -6.04 3.29 1.35
CA LEU A 27 -6.89 3.25 2.54
C LEU A 27 -8.37 3.37 2.20
N ALA A 28 -8.74 4.29 1.31
CA ALA A 28 -10.12 4.46 0.86
C ALA A 28 -10.64 3.21 0.14
N ILE A 29 -9.82 2.60 -0.74
CA ILE A 29 -10.17 1.36 -1.44
C ILE A 29 -10.36 0.21 -0.44
N ALA A 30 -9.40 0.01 0.47
CA ALA A 30 -9.46 -1.06 1.46
C ALA A 30 -10.63 -0.88 2.43
N LEU A 31 -10.92 0.36 2.84
CA LEU A 31 -12.05 0.66 3.71
C LEU A 31 -13.39 0.39 3.01
N TYR A 32 -13.53 0.82 1.75
CA TYR A 32 -14.71 0.52 0.95
C TYR A 32 -14.96 -0.99 0.86
N LEU A 33 -13.93 -1.76 0.48
CA LEU A 33 -14.03 -3.22 0.40
C LEU A 33 -14.37 -3.84 1.75
N SER A 34 -13.69 -3.41 2.82
CA SER A 34 -13.94 -3.92 4.18
C SER A 34 -15.40 -3.70 4.61
N VAL A 35 -15.95 -2.51 4.37
CA VAL A 35 -17.35 -2.20 4.73
C VAL A 35 -18.32 -3.09 3.96
N VAL A 36 -18.08 -3.28 2.66
CA VAL A 36 -18.94 -4.10 1.80
C VAL A 36 -18.88 -5.58 2.20
N GLU A 37 -17.68 -6.12 2.35
CA GLU A 37 -17.46 -7.55 2.65
C GLU A 37 -17.92 -7.92 4.06
N LEU A 38 -17.65 -7.07 5.07
CA LEU A 38 -18.17 -7.26 6.44
C LEU A 38 -19.70 -7.17 6.50
N GLY A 39 -20.31 -6.40 5.61
CA GLY A 39 -21.76 -6.33 5.46
C GLY A 39 -22.38 -7.53 4.73
N GLY A 40 -21.56 -8.51 4.30
CA GLY A 40 -22.00 -9.62 3.45
C GLY A 40 -22.39 -9.21 2.03
N GLY A 41 -22.03 -7.99 1.62
CA GLY A 41 -22.29 -7.45 0.31
C GLY A 41 -21.20 -7.81 -0.70
N VAL A 42 -21.40 -7.35 -1.93
CA VAL A 42 -20.46 -7.54 -3.03
C VAL A 42 -19.98 -6.19 -3.57
N PRO A 43 -18.68 -6.00 -3.82
CA PRO A 43 -18.16 -4.76 -4.38
C PRO A 43 -18.74 -4.46 -5.76
N ALA A 44 -19.10 -3.19 -5.99
CA ALA A 44 -19.63 -2.75 -7.26
C ALA A 44 -18.52 -2.74 -8.33
N CYS A 45 -18.60 -3.62 -9.33
CA CYS A 45 -17.65 -3.63 -10.45
C CYS A 45 -17.91 -2.57 -11.53
N GLY A 46 -19.06 -1.89 -11.47
CA GLY A 46 -19.52 -1.02 -12.56
C GLY A 46 -19.67 -1.82 -13.88
N PRO A 47 -19.11 -1.33 -15.01
CA PRO A 47 -19.20 -2.02 -16.30
C PRO A 47 -18.29 -3.25 -16.41
N LEU A 48 -17.38 -3.44 -15.46
CA LEU A 48 -16.49 -4.60 -15.41
C LEU A 48 -17.19 -5.79 -14.73
N LYS A 49 -16.59 -6.98 -14.85
CA LYS A 49 -17.06 -8.22 -14.20
C LYS A 49 -15.93 -8.81 -13.36
N GLY A 50 -16.28 -9.67 -12.40
CA GLY A 50 -15.31 -10.49 -11.66
C GLY A 50 -15.13 -10.15 -10.18
N CYS A 51 -15.51 -8.95 -9.71
CA CYS A 51 -15.42 -8.61 -8.28
C CYS A 51 -16.37 -9.48 -7.44
N GLU A 52 -17.56 -9.84 -7.94
CA GLU A 52 -18.46 -10.81 -7.28
C GLU A 52 -17.76 -12.14 -7.03
N THR A 53 -17.19 -12.73 -8.09
CA THR A 53 -16.48 -14.00 -8.03
C THR A 53 -15.29 -13.95 -7.09
N VAL A 54 -14.54 -12.85 -7.07
CA VAL A 54 -13.39 -12.67 -6.17
C VAL A 54 -13.85 -12.47 -4.72
N ALA A 55 -14.83 -11.60 -4.45
CA ALA A 55 -15.29 -11.27 -3.11
C ALA A 55 -16.00 -12.45 -2.41
N GLN A 56 -16.65 -13.32 -3.17
CA GLN A 56 -17.29 -14.55 -2.66
C GLN A 56 -16.32 -15.75 -2.58
N SER A 57 -15.08 -15.61 -3.04
CA SER A 57 -14.11 -16.68 -2.96
C SER A 57 -13.62 -16.88 -1.53
N GLU A 58 -13.21 -18.11 -1.19
CA GLU A 58 -12.57 -18.40 0.09
C GLU A 58 -11.29 -17.58 0.32
N TYR A 59 -10.62 -17.16 -0.76
CA TYR A 59 -9.40 -16.36 -0.71
C TYR A 59 -9.65 -14.90 -0.29
N ALA A 60 -10.89 -14.40 -0.36
CA ALA A 60 -11.22 -13.07 0.15
C ALA A 60 -11.24 -13.01 1.69
N TRP A 61 -11.10 -14.15 2.37
CA TRP A 61 -11.22 -14.27 3.82
C TRP A 61 -9.99 -14.97 4.43
N ILE A 62 -9.45 -14.39 5.50
CA ILE A 62 -8.40 -15.01 6.31
C ILE A 62 -8.94 -15.11 7.73
N ASN A 63 -9.05 -16.34 8.25
CA ASN A 63 -9.58 -16.62 9.60
C ASN A 63 -10.96 -15.96 9.87
N GLY A 64 -11.83 -15.89 8.86
CA GLY A 64 -13.15 -15.26 8.98
C GLY A 64 -13.14 -13.73 8.94
N ILE A 65 -12.00 -13.10 8.65
CA ILE A 65 -11.87 -11.65 8.46
C ILE A 65 -11.58 -11.36 6.98
N PRO A 66 -12.27 -10.41 6.34
CA PRO A 66 -11.97 -10.05 4.96
C PRO A 66 -10.54 -9.54 4.81
N VAL A 67 -9.87 -9.96 3.74
CA VAL A 67 -8.50 -9.54 3.42
C VAL A 67 -8.38 -8.01 3.36
N ALA A 68 -9.44 -7.32 2.91
CA ALA A 68 -9.49 -5.86 2.86
C ALA A 68 -9.24 -5.19 4.22
N VAL A 69 -9.62 -5.81 5.34
CA VAL A 69 -9.39 -5.27 6.69
C VAL A 69 -7.90 -5.21 7.01
N TYR A 70 -7.13 -6.20 6.57
CA TYR A 70 -5.67 -6.17 6.69
C TYR A 70 -5.06 -5.07 5.81
N GLY A 71 -5.65 -4.81 4.64
CA GLY A 71 -5.29 -3.69 3.77
C GLY A 71 -5.52 -2.33 4.42
N VAL A 72 -6.59 -2.17 5.22
CA VAL A 72 -6.85 -0.97 6.03
C VAL A 72 -5.72 -0.78 7.05
N GLY A 73 -5.38 -1.83 7.79
CA GLY A 73 -4.29 -1.78 8.78
C GLY A 73 -2.95 -1.41 8.15
N LEU A 74 -2.59 -2.06 7.04
CA LEU A 74 -1.37 -1.77 6.28
C LEU A 74 -1.35 -0.31 5.80
N SER A 75 -2.44 0.17 5.20
CA SER A 75 -2.51 1.53 4.66
C SER A 75 -2.47 2.60 5.75
N LEU A 76 -3.06 2.35 6.93
CA LEU A 76 -2.95 3.26 8.08
C LEU A 76 -1.53 3.35 8.62
N ILE A 77 -0.83 2.22 8.73
CA ILE A 77 0.56 2.19 9.19
C ILE A 77 1.45 2.95 8.20
N LEU A 78 1.32 2.67 6.90
CA LEU A 78 2.06 3.36 5.85
C LEU A 78 1.77 4.87 5.86
N LEU A 79 0.49 5.28 5.94
CA LEU A 79 0.11 6.69 6.04
C LEU A 79 0.76 7.38 7.26
N THR A 80 0.77 6.70 8.40
CA THR A 80 1.39 7.22 9.63
C THR A 80 2.89 7.42 9.43
N PHE A 81 3.59 6.46 8.81
CA PHE A 81 5.01 6.60 8.49
C PHE A 81 5.27 7.71 7.47
N ALA A 82 4.43 7.87 6.45
CA ALA A 82 4.58 8.94 5.47
C ALA A 82 4.42 10.33 6.08
N ILE A 83 3.40 10.53 6.93
CA ILE A 83 3.16 11.80 7.64
C ILE A 83 4.29 12.07 8.65
N ALA A 84 4.67 11.06 9.44
CA ALA A 84 5.74 11.21 10.42
C ALA A 84 7.08 11.51 9.73
N TRP A 85 7.37 10.86 8.60
CA TRP A 85 8.57 11.13 7.81
C TRP A 85 8.54 12.55 7.23
N TRP A 86 7.41 13.00 6.70
CA TRP A 86 7.26 14.37 6.20
C TRP A 86 7.53 15.43 7.28
N ARG A 87 7.14 15.18 8.53
CA ARG A 87 7.37 16.13 9.63
C ARG A 87 8.78 16.07 10.22
N THR A 88 9.42 14.90 10.20
CA THR A 88 10.65 14.66 10.98
C THR A 88 11.90 14.42 10.13
N ASN A 89 11.74 14.13 8.83
CA ASN A 89 12.79 13.73 7.90
C ASN A 89 13.65 12.55 8.40
N LEU A 90 13.11 11.71 9.28
CA LEU A 90 13.82 10.55 9.81
C LEU A 90 13.94 9.44 8.76
N TYR A 91 15.18 9.09 8.40
CA TYR A 91 15.46 8.07 7.39
C TYR A 91 14.86 6.70 7.75
N GLY A 92 14.81 6.35 9.04
CA GLY A 92 14.22 5.10 9.50
C GLY A 92 12.73 4.96 9.16
N LEU A 93 11.98 6.07 9.11
CA LEU A 93 10.55 6.05 8.74
C LEU A 93 10.36 5.80 7.24
N LEU A 94 11.21 6.41 6.39
CA LEU A 94 11.25 6.10 4.96
C LEU A 94 11.58 4.63 4.73
N LEU A 95 12.58 4.09 5.43
CA LEU A 95 12.99 2.71 5.28
C LEU A 95 11.90 1.72 5.77
N ALA A 96 11.22 2.06 6.87
CA ALA A 96 10.07 1.29 7.36
C ALA A 96 8.91 1.31 6.36
N HIS A 97 8.59 2.47 5.78
CA HIS A 97 7.56 2.61 4.74
C HIS A 97 7.92 1.80 3.49
N TYR A 98 9.17 1.90 3.02
CA TYR A 98 9.70 1.12 1.91
C TYR A 98 9.59 -0.39 2.16
N GLY A 99 10.09 -0.87 3.30
CA GLY A 99 10.10 -2.30 3.63
C GLY A 99 8.69 -2.88 3.75
N LEU A 100 7.78 -2.12 4.37
CA LEU A 100 6.39 -2.54 4.53
C LEU A 100 5.62 -2.48 3.20
N SER A 101 5.89 -1.48 2.35
CA SER A 101 5.34 -1.43 0.99
C SER A 101 5.81 -2.61 0.14
N LEU A 102 7.08 -3.01 0.25
CA LEU A 102 7.60 -4.19 -0.44
C LEU A 102 6.90 -5.47 0.02
N ALA A 103 6.71 -5.65 1.33
CA ALA A 103 5.96 -6.79 1.87
C ALA A 103 4.52 -6.81 1.34
N GLY A 104 3.86 -5.64 1.29
CA GLY A 104 2.54 -5.48 0.68
C GLY A 104 2.51 -5.86 -0.80
N VAL A 105 3.49 -5.43 -1.59
CA VAL A 105 3.59 -5.79 -3.02
C VAL A 105 3.74 -7.30 -3.21
N ILE A 106 4.54 -7.98 -2.39
CA ILE A 106 4.68 -9.45 -2.45
C ILE A 106 3.34 -10.13 -2.18
N PHE A 107 2.60 -9.64 -1.19
CA PHE A 107 1.25 -10.14 -0.89
C PHE A 107 0.29 -9.91 -2.05
N GLU A 108 0.29 -8.73 -2.66
CA GLU A 108 -0.54 -8.40 -3.82
C GLU A 108 -0.22 -9.24 -5.07
N VAL A 109 1.05 -9.59 -5.29
CA VAL A 109 1.43 -10.54 -6.35
C VAL A 109 0.79 -11.90 -6.11
N TYR A 110 0.73 -12.36 -4.86
CA TYR A 110 0.02 -13.58 -4.51
C TYR A 110 -1.49 -13.46 -4.75
N PHE A 111 -2.14 -12.36 -4.37
CA PHE A 111 -3.57 -12.15 -4.66
C PHE A 111 -3.86 -12.03 -6.16
N LEU A 112 -2.97 -11.41 -6.91
CA LEU A 112 -3.09 -11.33 -8.36
C LEU A 112 -2.96 -12.72 -8.99
N TYR A 113 -2.04 -13.54 -8.50
CA TYR A 113 -1.93 -14.94 -8.90
C TYR A 113 -3.23 -15.70 -8.61
N MET A 114 -3.80 -15.55 -7.40
CA MET A 114 -5.07 -16.19 -7.06
C MET A 114 -6.21 -15.75 -7.97
N GLN A 115 -6.31 -14.45 -8.28
CA GLN A 115 -7.31 -13.92 -9.20
C GLN A 115 -7.21 -14.53 -10.61
N ILE A 116 -6.00 -14.60 -11.18
CA ILE A 116 -5.81 -15.01 -12.58
C ILE A 116 -5.78 -16.54 -12.73
N ALA A 117 -5.01 -17.23 -11.89
CA ALA A 117 -4.74 -18.66 -12.06
C ALA A 117 -5.80 -19.56 -11.42
N VAL A 118 -6.33 -19.16 -10.26
CA VAL A 118 -7.22 -20.01 -9.45
C VAL A 118 -8.68 -19.59 -9.62
N ILE A 119 -9.02 -18.35 -9.30
CA ILE A 119 -10.39 -17.82 -9.36
C ILE A 119 -10.83 -17.59 -10.81
N LYS A 120 -9.88 -17.28 -11.71
CA LYS A 120 -10.13 -16.92 -13.12
C LYS A 120 -11.06 -15.72 -13.28
N ALA A 121 -10.98 -14.78 -12.34
CA ALA A 121 -11.71 -13.52 -12.35
C ALA A 121 -10.86 -12.41 -11.75
N VAL A 122 -11.01 -11.18 -12.25
CA VAL A 122 -10.23 -10.03 -11.81
C VAL A 122 -11.16 -9.02 -11.14
N CYS A 123 -10.80 -8.59 -9.93
CA CYS A 123 -11.49 -7.52 -9.22
C CYS A 123 -10.77 -6.20 -9.49
N VAL A 124 -11.50 -5.21 -10.00
CA VAL A 124 -10.95 -3.86 -10.26
C VAL A 124 -10.49 -3.17 -8.98
N TRP A 125 -11.18 -3.38 -7.86
CA TRP A 125 -10.82 -2.78 -6.58
C TRP A 125 -9.56 -3.40 -5.99
N CYS A 126 -9.45 -4.72 -5.98
CA CYS A 126 -8.26 -5.42 -5.49
C CYS A 126 -7.03 -5.04 -6.34
N THR A 127 -7.17 -5.07 -7.67
CA THR A 127 -6.06 -4.66 -8.56
C THR A 127 -5.69 -3.19 -8.44
N SER A 128 -6.66 -2.29 -8.20
CA SER A 128 -6.39 -0.87 -7.92
C SER A 128 -5.64 -0.67 -6.60
N TYR A 129 -6.02 -1.44 -5.56
CA TYR A 129 -5.29 -1.43 -4.30
C TYR A 129 -3.85 -1.92 -4.48
N GLY A 130 -3.66 -3.04 -5.18
CA GLY A 130 -2.33 -3.56 -5.50
C GLY A 130 -1.47 -2.59 -6.32
N LEU A 131 -2.07 -1.91 -7.30
CA LEU A 131 -1.39 -0.86 -8.06
C LEU A 131 -0.97 0.31 -7.16
N SER A 132 -1.82 0.73 -6.22
CA SER A 132 -1.47 1.78 -5.27
C SER A 132 -0.26 1.39 -4.40
N LEU A 133 -0.18 0.13 -3.96
CA LEU A 133 0.97 -0.38 -3.20
C LEU A 133 2.26 -0.42 -4.03
N ILE A 134 2.18 -0.87 -5.29
CA ILE A 134 3.32 -0.86 -6.20
C ILE A 134 3.83 0.58 -6.39
N LEU A 135 2.94 1.55 -6.58
CA LEU A 135 3.32 2.95 -6.71
C LEU A 135 3.99 3.49 -5.44
N ARG A 136 3.47 3.18 -4.25
CA ARG A 136 4.10 3.55 -2.96
C ARG A 136 5.51 2.98 -2.87
N PHE A 137 5.68 1.69 -3.18
CA PHE A 137 6.98 1.02 -3.18
C PHE A 137 7.95 1.66 -4.16
N VAL A 138 7.54 1.90 -5.41
CA VAL A 138 8.38 2.51 -6.46
C VAL A 138 8.80 3.92 -6.06
N ILE A 139 7.88 4.74 -5.54
CA ILE A 139 8.23 6.10 -5.07
C ILE A 139 9.19 6.03 -3.88
N ALA A 140 8.94 5.19 -2.89
CA ALA A 140 9.82 5.01 -1.75
C ALA A 140 11.21 4.51 -2.18
N LEU A 141 11.29 3.59 -3.14
CA LEU A 141 12.52 3.09 -3.75
C LEU A 141 13.28 4.20 -4.49
N ILE A 142 12.59 4.98 -5.33
CA ILE A 142 13.21 6.09 -6.07
C ILE A 142 13.79 7.13 -5.10
N VAL A 143 13.05 7.48 -4.05
CA VAL A 143 13.54 8.38 -3.01
C VAL A 143 14.77 7.77 -2.35
N TRP A 144 14.69 6.52 -1.91
CA TRP A 144 15.78 5.81 -1.26
C TRP A 144 17.05 5.76 -2.10
N LEU A 145 16.94 5.48 -3.40
CA LEU A 145 18.06 5.46 -4.35
C LEU A 145 18.65 6.86 -4.62
N ARG A 146 17.85 7.92 -4.48
CA ARG A 146 18.27 9.30 -4.72
C ARG A 146 18.85 10.00 -3.49
N GLN A 147 18.63 9.48 -2.28
CA GLN A 147 19.18 10.08 -1.07
C GLN A 147 20.64 9.63 -0.89
N PRO A 148 21.59 10.55 -0.65
CA PRO A 148 22.90 10.18 -0.15
C PRO A 148 22.69 9.37 1.14
N ARG A 149 23.29 8.17 1.23
CA ARG A 149 23.29 7.43 2.49
C ARG A 149 23.85 8.36 3.57
N PRO A 150 23.24 8.44 4.76
CA PRO A 150 23.80 9.23 5.85
C PRO A 150 25.27 8.82 6.01
N VAL A 151 26.20 9.74 5.77
CA VAL A 151 27.65 9.47 5.84
C VAL A 151 27.94 8.93 7.23
N ASP A 152 28.68 7.83 7.31
CA ASP A 152 29.19 7.30 8.56
C ASP A 152 30.20 8.31 9.11
N GLU A 153 29.74 9.22 9.96
CA GLU A 153 30.64 10.01 10.80
C GLU A 153 31.35 9.02 11.72
N PRO A 154 32.68 8.83 11.61
CA PRO A 154 33.40 8.00 12.55
C PRO A 154 33.24 8.62 13.95
N ALA A 155 32.87 7.77 14.90
CA ALA A 155 32.72 8.09 16.32
C ALA A 155 34.00 8.67 16.93
#